data_AF-A0ABD0WW03-F1
#
_entry.id   AF-A0ABD0WW03-F1
#
_cell.length_a   1.000
_cell.length_b   1.000
_cell.length_c   1.000
_cell.angle_alpha   90.00
_cell.angle_beta   90.00
_cell.angle_gamma   90.00
#
_symmetry.space_group_name_H-M   'P 1'
#
loop_
_entity.id
_entity.type
_entity.pdbx_description
1 polymer ?
#
loop_
_entity_poly.entity_id
_entity_poly.type
_entity_poly.pdbx_seq_one_letter_code
_entity_poly.pdbx_strand_id
1 'polypeptide(L)'
;MIQKYINAAENKKVQKPNTASYDAILTAQGDPLLIPKLQFFLSIARSFNPFLQKYQTDEPVLPFLAKDLTQLLLSLLRRFIRRELIQDLTPLQLIKLDISDEKNWISLKRVDIGLEAESSIKVISSFSSSIPCSRLWAEKKSLFPFNP
;
A
#
# COMPACT_ATOMS: atom_id res chain seq x y z
N MET A 1 5.83 2.71 19.08
CA MET A 1 7.20 2.32 19.49
C MET A 1 8.22 3.20 18.77
N ILE A 2 8.17 3.30 17.44
CA ILE A 2 9.07 4.11 16.60
C ILE A 2 9.10 5.61 16.98
N GLN A 3 7.95 6.27 17.12
CA GLN A 3 7.92 7.69 17.56
C GLN A 3 8.55 7.92 18.95
N LYS A 4 8.40 6.95 19.87
CA LYS A 4 9.01 7.05 21.20
C LYS A 4 10.54 7.01 21.10
N TYR A 5 11.07 6.20 20.19
CA TYR A 5 12.49 6.09 19.93
C TYR A 5 13.07 7.36 19.30
N ILE A 6 12.41 7.91 18.25
CA ILE A 6 12.84 9.17 17.61
C ILE A 6 12.83 10.32 18.63
N ASN A 7 11.75 10.44 19.41
CA ASN A 7 11.67 11.46 20.46
C ASN A 7 12.76 11.27 21.52
N ALA A 8 13.13 10.04 21.87
CA ALA A 8 14.21 9.79 22.83
C ALA A 8 15.60 10.13 22.26
N ALA A 9 15.82 9.88 20.96
CA ALA A 9 17.04 10.25 20.25
C ALA A 9 17.18 11.77 20.09
N GLU A 10 16.11 12.48 19.71
CA GLU A 10 16.08 13.95 19.62
C GLU A 10 16.26 14.62 20.99
N ASN A 11 15.68 14.04 22.06
CA ASN A 11 15.85 14.51 23.44
C ASN A 11 17.19 14.07 24.08
N LYS A 12 18.14 13.51 23.30
CA LYS A 12 19.45 13.03 23.77
C LYS A 12 19.39 12.01 24.90
N LYS A 13 18.25 11.33 25.09
CA LYS A 13 18.09 10.23 26.07
C LYS A 13 18.72 8.94 25.55
N VAL A 14 18.93 8.83 24.24
CA VAL A 14 19.59 7.73 23.55
C VAL A 14 20.50 8.31 22.48
N GLN A 15 21.58 7.62 22.13
CA GLN A 15 22.46 8.04 21.05
C GLN A 15 21.69 8.08 19.72
N LYS A 16 21.78 9.20 19.00
CA LYS A 16 21.17 9.38 17.69
C LYS A 16 21.92 8.51 16.66
N PRO A 17 21.27 7.53 16.01
CA PRO A 17 21.90 6.73 14.97
C PRO A 17 22.26 7.61 13.78
N ASN A 18 23.48 7.48 13.27
CA ASN A 18 23.90 8.10 12.02
C ASN A 18 23.80 7.07 10.88
N THR A 19 22.57 6.66 10.55
CA THR A 19 22.31 5.62 9.54
C THR A 19 21.23 6.07 8.58
N ALA A 20 21.35 5.70 7.32
CA ALA A 20 20.35 6.02 6.29
C ALA A 20 18.94 5.54 6.66
N SER A 21 18.81 4.41 7.36
CA SER A 21 17.52 3.89 7.85
C SER A 21 16.86 4.82 8.88
N TYR A 22 17.65 5.46 9.74
CA TYR A 22 17.13 6.44 10.71
C TYR A 22 16.63 7.70 9.99
N ASP A 23 17.38 8.20 9.02
CA ASP A 23 16.99 9.38 8.24
C ASP A 23 15.72 9.13 7.41
N ALA A 24 15.57 7.92 6.87
CA ALA A 24 14.36 7.51 6.16
C ALA A 24 13.13 7.51 7.08
N ILE A 25 13.28 7.02 8.32
CA ILE A 25 12.20 7.03 9.33
C ILE A 25 11.85 8.47 9.74
N LEU A 26 12.86 9.33 9.93
CA LEU A 26 12.65 10.75 10.25
C LEU A 26 11.89 11.45 9.13
N THR A 27 12.28 11.22 7.88
CA THR A 27 11.62 11.75 6.69
C THR A 27 10.18 11.24 6.60
N ALA A 28 9.95 9.95 6.84
CA ALA A 28 8.62 9.35 6.84
C ALA A 28 7.73 9.93 7.95
N GLN A 29 8.27 10.25 9.12
CA GLN A 29 7.51 10.87 10.20
C GLN A 29 6.95 12.24 9.80
N GLY A 30 7.67 12.99 8.97
CA GLY A 30 7.24 14.28 8.45
C GLY A 30 6.18 14.19 7.35
N ASP A 31 5.93 13.01 6.76
CA ASP A 31 4.98 12.83 5.66
C ASP A 31 3.54 12.63 6.18
N PRO A 32 2.62 13.60 5.93
CA PRO A 32 1.22 13.47 6.35
C PRO A 32 0.50 12.28 5.69
N LEU A 33 0.98 11.83 4.53
CA LEU A 33 0.41 10.73 3.75
C LEU A 33 1.08 9.39 4.02
N LEU A 34 2.01 9.30 4.98
CA LEU A 34 2.69 8.05 5.30
C LEU A 34 1.70 6.91 5.57
N ILE A 35 0.69 7.17 6.40
CA ILE A 35 -0.30 6.16 6.78
C ILE A 35 -1.13 5.70 5.57
N PRO A 36 -1.77 6.60 4.80
CA PRO A 36 -2.40 6.22 3.53
C PRO A 36 -1.51 5.40 2.60
N LYS A 37 -0.24 5.80 2.40
CA LYS A 37 0.72 5.06 1.56
C LYS A 37 0.93 3.64 2.06
N LEU A 38 1.18 3.47 3.37
CA LEU A 38 1.34 2.15 3.98
C LEU A 38 0.08 1.28 3.86
N GLN A 39 -1.11 1.87 4.03
CA GLN A 39 -2.37 1.14 3.86
C GLN A 39 -2.60 0.70 2.42
N PHE A 40 -2.22 1.54 1.45
CA PHE A 40 -2.25 1.18 0.04
C PHE A 40 -1.29 0.03 -0.28
N PHE A 41 -0.04 0.09 0.22
CA PHE A 41 0.90 -1.04 0.07
C PHE A 41 0.37 -2.31 0.73
N LEU A 42 -0.24 -2.19 1.91
CA LEU A 42 -0.85 -3.33 2.60
C LEU A 42 -2.04 -3.91 1.82
N SER A 43 -2.86 -3.06 1.18
CA SER A 43 -3.98 -3.51 0.35
C SER A 43 -3.52 -4.22 -0.91
N ILE A 44 -2.36 -3.84 -1.48
CA ILE A 44 -1.69 -4.59 -2.54
C ILE A 44 -1.15 -5.91 -1.98
N ALA A 45 -0.36 -5.89 -0.90
CA ALA A 45 0.24 -7.09 -0.34
C ALA A 45 -0.80 -8.18 -0.02
N ARG A 46 -1.96 -7.78 0.54
CA ARG A 46 -3.06 -8.70 0.83
C ARG A 46 -3.63 -9.39 -0.41
N SER A 47 -3.57 -8.79 -1.59
CA SER A 47 -4.06 -9.44 -2.83
C SER A 47 -3.15 -10.59 -3.27
N PHE A 48 -1.90 -10.64 -2.81
CA PHE A 48 -0.99 -11.75 -3.07
C PHE A 48 -1.27 -12.97 -2.19
N ASN A 49 -1.93 -12.81 -1.04
CA ASN A 49 -2.12 -13.90 -0.06
C ASN A 49 -2.70 -15.18 -0.68
N PRO A 50 -3.79 -15.15 -1.48
CA PRO A 50 -4.34 -16.38 -2.06
C PRO A 50 -3.39 -17.05 -3.04
N PHE A 51 -2.63 -16.25 -3.80
CA PHE A 51 -1.63 -16.76 -4.72
C PHE A 51 -0.48 -17.42 -3.95
N LEU A 52 0.10 -16.72 -2.97
CA LEU A 52 1.20 -17.26 -2.17
C LEU A 52 0.79 -18.53 -1.41
N GLN A 53 -0.39 -18.53 -0.78
CA GLN A 53 -0.91 -19.72 -0.09
C GLN A 53 -1.07 -20.92 -1.02
N LYS A 54 -1.43 -20.72 -2.28
CA LYS A 54 -1.57 -21.79 -3.26
C LYS A 54 -0.23 -22.34 -3.74
N TYR A 55 0.76 -21.47 -3.95
CA TYR A 55 2.04 -21.84 -4.58
C TYR A 55 3.20 -22.07 -3.59
N GLN A 56 3.00 -21.84 -2.29
CA GLN A 56 3.97 -22.12 -1.23
C GLN A 56 3.61 -23.41 -0.47
N THR A 57 3.28 -24.46 -1.21
CA THR A 57 2.95 -25.80 -0.70
C THR A 57 3.62 -26.86 -1.58
N ASP A 58 3.64 -28.11 -1.11
CA ASP A 58 4.17 -29.25 -1.86
C ASP A 58 3.19 -29.79 -2.93
N GLU A 59 2.02 -29.17 -3.09
CA GLU A 59 1.04 -29.59 -4.09
C GLU A 59 1.55 -29.28 -5.51
N PRO A 60 1.30 -30.14 -6.51
CA PRO A 60 1.76 -29.95 -7.88
C PRO A 60 0.90 -28.92 -8.64
N VAL A 61 0.82 -27.68 -8.13
CA VAL A 61 -0.01 -26.59 -8.67
C VAL A 61 0.63 -25.86 -9.85
N LEU A 62 1.87 -26.21 -10.22
CA LEU A 62 2.62 -25.59 -11.32
C LEU A 62 1.86 -25.48 -12.66
N PRO A 63 1.04 -26.46 -13.09
CA PRO A 63 0.25 -26.34 -14.33
C PRO A 63 -0.70 -25.13 -14.35
N PHE A 64 -1.08 -24.59 -13.19
CA PHE A 64 -1.99 -23.45 -13.08
C PHE A 64 -1.25 -22.10 -12.97
N LEU A 65 0.08 -22.10 -12.85
CA LEU A 65 0.88 -20.92 -12.51
C LEU A 65 0.66 -19.77 -13.47
N ALA A 66 0.77 -20.02 -14.78
CA ALA A 66 0.63 -18.97 -15.78
C ALA A 66 -0.76 -18.32 -15.73
N LYS A 67 -1.82 -19.12 -15.54
CA LYS A 67 -3.20 -18.63 -15.43
C LYS A 67 -3.38 -17.78 -14.18
N ASP A 68 -2.97 -18.28 -13.02
CA ASP A 68 -3.20 -17.59 -11.74
C ASP A 68 -2.35 -16.33 -11.61
N LEU A 69 -1.11 -16.35 -12.12
CA LEU A 69 -0.27 -15.16 -12.18
C LEU A 69 -0.87 -14.09 -13.10
N THR A 70 -1.43 -14.49 -14.24
CA THR A 70 -2.15 -13.57 -15.14
C THR A 70 -3.34 -12.93 -14.42
N GLN A 71 -4.13 -13.72 -13.68
CA GLN A 71 -5.27 -13.19 -12.92
C GLN A 71 -4.82 -12.23 -11.80
N LEU A 72 -3.74 -12.56 -11.08
CA LEU A 72 -3.17 -11.69 -10.05
C LEU A 72 -2.73 -10.35 -10.65
N LEU A 73 -1.97 -10.36 -11.74
CA LEU A 73 -1.50 -9.15 -12.42
C LEU A 73 -2.67 -8.32 -12.95
N LEU A 74 -3.66 -8.94 -13.60
CA LEU A 74 -4.88 -8.25 -14.05
C LEU A 74 -5.63 -7.60 -12.88
N SER A 75 -5.71 -8.28 -11.73
CA SER A 75 -6.36 -7.73 -10.53
C SER A 75 -5.66 -6.47 -10.00
N LEU A 76 -4.33 -6.41 -10.09
CA LEU A 76 -3.53 -5.25 -9.70
C LEU A 76 -3.68 -4.11 -10.71
N LEU A 77 -3.60 -4.42 -12.01
CA LEU A 77 -3.73 -3.43 -13.08
C LEU A 77 -5.11 -2.78 -13.12
N ARG A 78 -6.18 -3.49 -12.73
CA ARG A 78 -7.54 -2.94 -12.60
C ARG A 78 -7.63 -1.69 -11.71
N ARG A 79 -6.66 -1.48 -10.82
CA ARG A 79 -6.58 -0.30 -9.95
C ARG A 79 -6.10 0.96 -10.65
N PHE A 80 -5.47 0.85 -11.83
CA PHE A 80 -4.82 1.97 -12.53
C PHE A 80 -5.19 2.05 -14.02
N ILE A 81 -5.49 0.93 -14.65
CA ILE A 81 -5.74 0.82 -16.09
C ILE A 81 -7.24 0.65 -16.36
N ARG A 82 -7.72 1.24 -17.44
CA ARG A 82 -9.10 1.15 -17.89
C ARG A 82 -9.54 -0.30 -18.07
N ARG A 83 -10.77 -0.59 -17.64
CA ARG A 83 -11.31 -1.97 -17.66
C ARG A 83 -11.41 -2.52 -19.07
N GLU A 84 -11.75 -1.66 -20.04
CA GLU A 84 -11.88 -2.01 -21.45
C GLU A 84 -10.58 -2.60 -22.05
N LEU A 85 -9.41 -2.21 -21.52
CA LEU A 85 -8.10 -2.64 -22.04
C LEU A 85 -7.61 -3.95 -21.41
N ILE A 86 -8.13 -4.31 -20.24
CA ILE A 86 -7.67 -5.44 -19.42
C ILE A 86 -8.69 -6.58 -19.34
N GLN A 87 -9.88 -6.36 -19.88
CA GLN A 87 -10.91 -7.38 -19.96
C GLN A 87 -10.49 -8.48 -20.95
N ASP A 88 -10.60 -9.74 -20.50
CA ASP A 88 -10.38 -10.95 -21.30
C ASP A 88 -9.00 -11.04 -22.00
N LEU A 89 -7.98 -10.35 -21.47
CA LEU A 89 -6.61 -10.45 -21.97
C LEU A 89 -6.03 -11.84 -21.75
N THR A 90 -5.45 -12.39 -22.82
CA THR A 90 -4.59 -13.56 -22.74
C THR A 90 -3.24 -13.19 -22.10
N PRO A 91 -2.49 -14.17 -21.55
CA PRO A 91 -1.17 -13.94 -20.99
C PRO A 91 -0.22 -13.23 -21.97
N LEU A 92 -0.24 -13.58 -23.26
CA LEU A 92 0.63 -12.95 -24.27
C LEU A 92 0.26 -11.50 -24.57
N GLN A 93 -1.03 -11.16 -24.53
CA GLN A 93 -1.48 -9.79 -24.73
C GLN A 93 -1.17 -8.93 -23.49
N LEU A 94 -1.26 -9.51 -22.29
CA LEU A 94 -0.91 -8.83 -21.05
C LEU A 94 0.53 -8.30 -21.05
N ILE A 95 1.49 -9.09 -21.56
CA ILE A 95 2.91 -8.69 -21.62
C ILE A 95 3.14 -7.53 -22.61
N LYS A 96 2.25 -7.39 -23.61
CA LYS A 96 2.31 -6.33 -24.64
C LYS A 96 1.52 -5.08 -24.28
N LEU A 97 0.80 -5.10 -23.16
CA LEU A 97 0.00 -3.96 -22.72
C LEU A 97 0.93 -2.80 -22.36
N ASP A 98 0.75 -1.67 -23.04
CA ASP A 98 1.46 -0.45 -22.68
C ASP A 98 0.81 0.19 -21.44
N ILE A 99 1.52 0.12 -20.32
CA ILE A 99 1.13 0.71 -19.04
C ILE A 99 1.59 2.16 -18.88
N SER A 100 2.43 2.67 -19.78
CA SER A 100 3.02 4.01 -19.67
C SER A 100 2.18 5.08 -20.38
N ASP A 101 1.31 4.69 -21.32
CA ASP A 101 0.39 5.62 -21.98
C ASP A 101 -0.71 6.07 -21.01
N GLU A 102 -0.68 7.36 -20.64
CA GLU A 102 -1.66 7.99 -19.75
C GLU A 102 -3.10 7.86 -20.28
N LYS A 103 -3.30 7.70 -21.59
CA LYS A 103 -4.62 7.46 -22.17
C LYS A 103 -5.23 6.14 -21.69
N ASN A 104 -4.40 5.18 -21.31
CA ASN A 104 -4.84 3.88 -20.81
C ASN A 104 -5.21 3.92 -19.33
N TRP A 105 -4.87 4.99 -18.62
CA TRP A 105 -5.11 5.11 -17.19
C TRP A 105 -6.56 5.46 -16.90
N ILE A 106 -7.02 5.06 -15.72
CA ILE A 106 -8.28 5.54 -15.15
C ILE A 106 -8.08 6.91 -14.52
N SER A 107 -9.17 7.67 -14.41
CA SER A 107 -9.12 8.97 -13.76
C SER A 107 -8.74 8.85 -12.29
N LEU A 108 -8.01 9.82 -11.76
CA LEU A 108 -7.54 9.83 -10.37
C LEU A 108 -8.66 9.63 -9.33
N LYS A 109 -9.88 10.08 -9.63
CA LYS A 109 -11.06 9.90 -8.77
C LYS A 109 -11.57 8.47 -8.70
N ARG A 110 -11.18 7.62 -9.66
CA ARG A 110 -11.60 6.21 -9.79
C ARG A 110 -10.48 5.24 -9.44
N VAL A 111 -9.28 5.73 -9.10
CA VAL A 111 -8.16 4.89 -8.67
C VAL A 111 -8.52 4.19 -7.38
N ASP A 112 -8.49 2.86 -7.42
CA ASP A 112 -8.70 2.03 -6.24
C ASP A 112 -7.40 1.92 -5.46
N ILE A 113 -7.33 2.67 -4.36
CA ILE A 113 -6.20 2.63 -3.41
C ILE A 113 -6.48 1.69 -2.22
N GLY A 114 -7.64 1.05 -2.17
CA GLY A 114 -8.13 0.26 -1.05
C GLY A 114 -8.84 1.10 0.02
N LEU A 115 -9.84 0.48 0.65
CA LEU A 115 -10.75 1.11 1.63
C LEU A 115 -10.01 1.76 2.81
N GLU A 116 -8.95 1.11 3.29
CA GLU A 116 -8.15 1.56 4.43
C GLU A 116 -7.29 2.78 4.09
N ALA A 117 -6.80 2.88 2.85
CA ALA A 117 -6.09 4.05 2.39
C ALA A 117 -7.07 5.22 2.18
N GLU A 118 -8.20 4.97 1.52
CA GLU A 118 -9.25 5.98 1.32
C GLU A 118 -9.77 6.56 2.64
N SER A 119 -10.09 5.69 3.61
CA SER A 119 -10.54 6.13 4.93
C SER A 119 -9.48 6.95 5.66
N SER A 120 -8.20 6.57 5.54
CA SER A 120 -7.09 7.33 6.10
C SER A 120 -6.96 8.73 5.48
N ILE A 121 -7.13 8.85 4.17
CA ILE A 121 -7.11 10.14 3.47
C ILE A 121 -8.30 11.00 3.87
N LYS A 122 -9.51 10.42 3.95
CA LYS A 122 -10.72 11.12 4.39
C LYS A 122 -10.54 11.74 5.78
N VAL A 123 -10.00 10.95 6.71
CA VAL A 123 -9.63 11.41 8.05
C VAL A 123 -8.65 12.58 7.98
N ILE A 124 -7.55 12.46 7.23
CA ILE A 124 -6.58 13.56 7.08
C ILE A 124 -7.23 14.82 6.51
N SER A 125 -8.09 14.68 5.50
CA SER A 125 -8.79 15.80 4.87
C SER A 125 -9.82 16.47 5.79
N SER A 126 -10.45 15.72 6.71
CA SER A 126 -11.35 16.30 7.70
C SER A 126 -10.61 17.01 8.83
N PHE A 127 -9.36 16.60 9.12
CA PHE A 127 -8.52 17.20 10.16
C PHE A 127 -7.64 18.37 9.66
N SER A 128 -7.52 18.58 8.35
CA SER A 128 -6.72 19.69 7.79
C SER A 128 -7.28 21.08 8.06
N SER A 129 -8.41 21.21 8.77
CA SER A 129 -8.90 22.48 9.31
C SER A 129 -8.34 22.80 10.70
N SER A 130 -7.72 21.86 11.43
CA SER A 130 -7.11 22.13 12.75
C SER A 130 -6.51 20.86 13.39
N ILE A 131 -5.19 20.58 13.28
CA ILE A 131 -4.31 19.88 14.28
C ILE A 131 -3.11 19.14 13.61
N PRO A 132 -1.91 19.10 14.25
CA PRO A 132 -0.73 18.38 13.77
C PRO A 132 -0.81 16.84 13.83
N CYS A 133 -0.08 16.20 12.90
CA CYS A 133 -0.06 14.77 12.57
C CYS A 133 0.21 13.78 13.75
N SER A 134 0.64 14.28 14.90
CA SER A 134 0.89 13.49 16.13
C SER A 134 -0.38 12.97 16.79
N ARG A 135 -1.55 13.60 16.62
CA ARG A 135 -2.83 13.11 17.18
C ARG A 135 -3.45 11.95 16.39
N LEU A 136 -3.23 11.87 15.08
CA LEU A 136 -3.80 10.83 14.21
C LEU A 136 -3.40 9.40 14.60
N TRP A 137 -2.21 9.23 15.18
CA TRP A 137 -1.70 7.93 15.64
C TRP A 137 -2.27 7.47 16.98
N ALA A 138 -2.68 8.42 17.84
CA ALA A 138 -3.27 8.09 19.14
C ALA A 138 -4.70 7.55 18.99
N GLU A 139 -5.48 8.13 18.06
CA GLU A 139 -6.86 7.69 17.79
C GLU A 139 -6.94 6.44 16.91
N LYS A 140 -5.98 6.19 16.01
CA LYS A 140 -6.01 4.94 15.23
C LYS A 140 -5.84 3.66 16.05
N LYS A 141 -5.24 3.76 17.25
CA LYS A 141 -5.14 2.64 18.20
C LYS A 141 -6.50 2.20 18.75
N SER A 142 -7.50 3.08 18.78
CA SER A 142 -8.86 2.72 19.22
C SER A 142 -9.75 2.23 18.08
N LEU A 143 -9.46 2.60 16.82
CA LEU A 143 -10.27 2.21 15.67
C LEU A 143 -9.91 0.83 15.06
N PHE A 144 -8.67 0.38 15.22
CA PHE A 144 -8.22 -0.91 14.70
C PHE A 144 -7.41 -1.63 15.77
N PRO A 145 -8.04 -2.42 16.66
CA PRO A 145 -7.29 -3.33 17.50
C PRO A 145 -6.60 -4.32 16.54
N PHE A 146 -5.27 -4.23 16.48
CA PHE A 146 -4.46 -5.31 15.96
C PHE A 146 -4.79 -6.54 16.82
N ASN A 147 -5.67 -7.41 16.32
CA ASN A 147 -5.81 -8.73 16.91
C ASN A 147 -4.67 -9.58 16.32
N PRO A 148 -3.80 -10.15 17.17
CA PRO A 148 -2.69 -10.98 16.75
C PRO A 148 -3.14 -12.22 15.99
#